data_AF-D8JYA1-F1
#
_entry.id   AF-D8JYA1-F1
#
_cell.length_a   1.000
_cell.length_b   1.000
_cell.length_c   1.000
_cell.angle_alpha   90.00
_cell.angle_beta   90.00
_cell.angle_gamma   90.00
#
_symmetry.space_group_name_H-M   'P 1'
#
loop_
_entity.id
_entity.type
_entity.pdbx_description
1 polymer ?
#
loop_
_entity_poly.entity_id
_entity_poly.type
_entity_poly.pdbx_seq_one_letter_code
_entity_poly.pdbx_strand_id
1 'polypeptide(L)'
;MIKSRLLAARSDLTDLSSAKRILLIIGGGIAAYKCLDLIRRLRERGHHVRVVMTKAAQQFVTPLSVAALTNERVFTDLFDLDDEREIGHIRLSRDTDLIVVAPATADLIARMAGGHADDLATAILLATDKPVLVAPAMNPRMWLNPATRRNVEQLKRDGIDFVGPAIGEMAERGEAGPGRLVEVPDLLAAIESRFSSTSDAKPLSGCRVIVTSGPTHEPIDPVRYIANRSSGKQGHELAAAAARLGADVTLVSGPVSIAEPAGVRIVRVSTAEEMLAAVKHALPADIAIFAAAVADWRVATPNTSKIKKSTSDAPPALTLAENPDILKTIAQLRKGRPPLVVGFAAETNDVVAHAKKKLKSKGADWIVANDVSSPIGVMGGERNAVHLLTSAGVESWPEMSKTEVAIRIVTRAAAHLATLKRDAAE
;
A
#
# COMPACT_ATOMS: atom_id res chain seq x y z
N MET A 1 -27.33 21.42 -27.26
CA MET A 1 -27.35 21.17 -25.81
C MET A 1 -27.37 19.70 -25.39
N ILE A 2 -27.57 18.72 -26.28
CA ILE A 2 -27.56 17.29 -25.91
C ILE A 2 -26.21 16.59 -26.26
N LYS A 3 -25.42 17.14 -27.20
CA LYS A 3 -24.08 16.61 -27.54
C LYS A 3 -22.97 16.91 -26.51
N SER A 4 -23.11 17.94 -25.66
CA SER A 4 -22.09 18.28 -24.65
C SER A 4 -22.19 17.47 -23.35
N ARG A 5 -23.35 16.85 -23.08
CA ARG A 5 -23.51 15.92 -21.94
C ARG A 5 -22.99 14.51 -22.22
N LEU A 6 -22.82 14.13 -23.49
CA LEU A 6 -22.24 12.82 -23.84
C LEU A 6 -20.70 12.78 -23.73
N LEU A 7 -20.02 13.94 -23.75
CA LEU A 7 -18.57 14.01 -23.49
C LEU A 7 -18.23 14.08 -21.99
N ALA A 8 -19.16 14.54 -21.14
CA ALA A 8 -18.97 14.60 -19.69
C ALA A 8 -19.26 13.25 -18.97
N ALA A 9 -19.89 12.29 -19.65
CA ALA A 9 -20.14 10.94 -19.12
C ALA A 9 -19.04 9.93 -19.50
N ARG A 10 -17.89 10.40 -20.02
CA ARG A 10 -16.72 9.59 -20.37
C ARG A 10 -15.53 9.76 -19.42
N SER A 11 -15.71 10.45 -18.28
CA SER A 11 -14.65 10.59 -17.26
C SER A 11 -14.73 9.54 -16.13
N ASP A 12 -15.73 8.64 -16.15
CA ASP A 12 -15.82 7.47 -15.26
C ASP A 12 -15.27 6.21 -15.94
N LEU A 13 -14.18 6.38 -16.69
CA LEU A 13 -13.34 5.27 -17.13
C LEU A 13 -12.20 5.20 -16.13
N THR A 14 -12.40 4.42 -15.07
CA THR A 14 -11.32 3.71 -14.39
C THR A 14 -10.33 3.26 -15.45
N ASP A 15 -9.09 3.69 -15.27
CA ASP A 15 -7.91 3.46 -16.11
C ASP A 15 -7.93 2.12 -16.88
N LEU A 16 -8.57 2.09 -18.05
CA LEU A 16 -8.65 0.92 -18.94
C LEU A 16 -7.29 0.61 -19.60
N SER A 17 -6.23 1.35 -19.29
CA SER A 17 -4.86 1.02 -19.73
C SER A 17 -4.18 -0.06 -18.87
N SER A 18 -4.84 -0.54 -17.81
CA SER A 18 -4.28 -1.46 -16.80
C SER A 18 -4.79 -2.90 -16.83
N ALA A 19 -5.76 -3.24 -17.69
CA ALA A 19 -6.30 -4.60 -17.76
C ALA A 19 -5.21 -5.61 -18.19
N LYS A 20 -4.98 -6.62 -17.35
CA LYS A 20 -3.97 -7.68 -17.59
C LYS A 20 -4.66 -9.02 -17.75
N ARG A 21 -4.06 -9.88 -18.57
CA ARG A 21 -4.50 -11.25 -18.82
C ARG A 21 -3.78 -12.18 -17.85
N ILE A 22 -4.56 -12.90 -17.06
CA ILE A 22 -4.09 -13.76 -15.98
C ILE A 22 -4.53 -15.18 -16.30
N LEU A 23 -3.58 -16.11 -16.29
CA LEU A 23 -3.88 -17.53 -16.35
C LEU A 23 -3.78 -18.11 -14.94
N LEU A 24 -4.91 -18.48 -14.37
CA LEU A 24 -4.99 -19.11 -13.05
C LEU A 24 -5.00 -20.63 -13.20
N ILE A 25 -3.95 -21.28 -12.70
CA ILE A 25 -3.85 -22.73 -12.59
C ILE A 25 -4.29 -23.14 -11.18
N ILE A 26 -5.37 -23.93 -11.10
CA ILE A 26 -5.93 -24.41 -9.83
C ILE A 26 -5.46 -25.83 -9.55
N GLY A 27 -4.72 -26.01 -8.44
CA GLY A 27 -4.29 -27.30 -7.92
C GLY A 27 -5.32 -27.96 -7.00
N GLY A 28 -5.17 -29.28 -6.79
CA GLY A 28 -6.09 -30.09 -5.99
C GLY A 28 -5.85 -30.04 -4.49
N GLY A 29 -6.37 -29.03 -3.82
CA GLY A 29 -6.35 -28.96 -2.36
C GLY A 29 -7.57 -28.24 -1.80
N ILE A 30 -7.82 -28.41 -0.49
CA ILE A 30 -8.99 -27.83 0.19
C ILE A 30 -9.11 -26.31 -0.01
N ALA A 31 -8.00 -25.60 -0.18
CA ALA A 31 -7.99 -24.15 -0.39
C ALA A 31 -8.49 -23.71 -1.79
N ALA A 32 -8.81 -24.64 -2.70
CA ALA A 32 -9.29 -24.32 -4.05
C ALA A 32 -10.56 -23.46 -4.06
N TYR A 33 -11.44 -23.56 -3.06
CA TYR A 33 -12.64 -22.71 -2.97
C TYR A 33 -12.27 -21.21 -2.84
N LYS A 34 -11.12 -20.86 -2.26
CA LYS A 34 -10.67 -19.47 -2.15
C LYS A 34 -10.37 -18.86 -3.51
N CYS A 35 -10.06 -19.68 -4.52
CA CYS A 35 -9.83 -19.22 -5.89
C CYS A 35 -11.10 -18.66 -6.54
N LEU A 36 -12.29 -19.06 -6.09
CA LEU A 36 -13.56 -18.47 -6.55
C LEU A 36 -13.66 -16.98 -6.15
N ASP A 37 -13.32 -16.64 -4.90
CA ASP A 37 -13.29 -15.24 -4.46
C ASP A 37 -12.15 -14.46 -5.14
N LEU A 38 -11.00 -15.10 -5.38
CA LEU A 38 -9.91 -14.48 -6.14
C LEU A 38 -10.34 -14.10 -7.56
N ILE A 39 -10.98 -15.01 -8.30
CA ILE A 39 -11.49 -14.75 -9.67
C ILE A 39 -12.43 -13.55 -9.66
N ARG A 40 -13.39 -13.53 -8.72
CA ARG A 40 -14.35 -12.42 -8.60
C ARG A 40 -13.63 -11.09 -8.39
N ARG A 41 -12.68 -11.02 -7.44
CA ARG A 41 -11.95 -9.78 -7.13
C ARG A 41 -11.03 -9.30 -8.24
N LEU A 42 -10.41 -10.22 -8.99
CA LEU A 42 -9.59 -9.88 -10.16
C LEU A 42 -10.45 -9.28 -11.28
N ARG A 43 -11.63 -9.85 -11.54
CA ARG A 43 -12.56 -9.32 -12.54
C ARG A 43 -13.16 -7.98 -12.14
N GLU A 44 -13.48 -7.79 -10.85
CA GLU A 44 -13.93 -6.48 -10.32
C GLU A 44 -12.91 -5.36 -10.55
N ARG A 45 -11.63 -5.72 -10.71
CA ARG A 45 -10.52 -4.80 -11.03
C ARG A 45 -10.23 -4.68 -12.53
N GLY A 46 -11.05 -5.31 -13.38
CA GLY A 46 -10.91 -5.25 -14.83
C GLY A 46 -9.88 -6.20 -15.42
N HIS A 47 -9.28 -7.11 -14.64
CA HIS A 47 -8.39 -8.13 -15.19
C HIS A 47 -9.16 -9.22 -15.92
N HIS A 48 -8.56 -9.74 -16.98
CA HIS A 48 -9.06 -10.88 -17.74
C HIS A 48 -8.50 -12.16 -17.12
N VAL A 49 -9.35 -13.14 -16.78
CA VAL A 49 -8.94 -14.34 -16.02
C VAL A 49 -9.37 -15.60 -16.74
N ARG A 50 -8.39 -16.31 -17.29
CA ARG A 50 -8.55 -17.68 -17.81
C ARG A 50 -8.14 -18.68 -16.77
N VAL A 51 -8.78 -19.85 -16.75
CA VAL A 51 -8.54 -20.85 -15.71
C VAL A 51 -8.23 -22.21 -16.31
N VAL A 52 -7.17 -22.83 -15.80
CA VAL A 52 -6.81 -24.23 -16.02
C VAL A 52 -7.01 -24.98 -14.69
N MET A 53 -7.79 -26.05 -14.70
CA MET A 53 -8.04 -26.86 -13.52
C MET A 53 -7.38 -28.22 -13.66
N THR A 54 -6.52 -28.57 -12.70
CA THR A 54 -6.03 -29.96 -12.59
C THR A 54 -7.18 -30.92 -12.31
N LYS A 55 -7.05 -32.20 -12.71
CA LYS A 55 -8.04 -33.24 -12.38
C LYS A 55 -8.36 -33.30 -10.88
N ALA A 56 -7.34 -33.08 -10.04
CA ALA A 56 -7.50 -33.05 -8.59
C ALA A 56 -8.26 -31.81 -8.10
N ALA A 57 -8.09 -30.64 -8.72
CA ALA A 57 -8.86 -29.43 -8.37
C ALA A 57 -10.37 -29.60 -8.62
N GLN A 58 -10.73 -30.34 -9.67
CA GLN A 58 -12.13 -30.61 -10.02
C GLN A 58 -12.89 -31.41 -8.95
N GLN A 59 -12.18 -32.09 -8.03
CA GLN A 59 -12.77 -32.78 -6.89
C GLN A 59 -13.16 -31.82 -5.74
N PHE A 60 -12.61 -30.60 -5.72
CA PHE A 60 -12.89 -29.60 -4.69
C PHE A 60 -13.81 -28.49 -5.17
N VAL A 61 -13.65 -28.07 -6.43
CA VAL A 61 -14.43 -27.01 -7.07
C VAL A 61 -14.79 -27.47 -8.47
N THR A 62 -16.02 -27.24 -8.91
CA THR A 62 -16.47 -27.69 -10.23
C THR A 62 -16.06 -26.70 -11.34
N PRO A 63 -15.75 -27.18 -12.56
CA PRO A 63 -15.54 -26.32 -13.72
C PRO A 63 -16.70 -25.35 -13.98
N LEU A 64 -17.94 -25.78 -13.71
CA LEU A 64 -19.14 -24.93 -13.86
C LEU A 64 -19.09 -23.68 -12.97
N SER A 65 -18.72 -23.82 -11.70
CA SER A 65 -18.61 -22.68 -10.77
C SER A 65 -17.56 -21.68 -11.22
N VAL A 66 -16.43 -22.19 -11.74
CA VAL A 66 -15.35 -21.35 -12.27
C VAL A 66 -15.76 -20.68 -13.58
N ALA A 67 -16.42 -21.39 -14.50
CA ALA A 67 -16.91 -20.85 -15.77
C ALA A 67 -17.93 -19.71 -15.54
N ALA A 68 -18.84 -19.89 -14.59
CA ALA A 68 -19.81 -18.85 -14.22
C ALA A 68 -19.14 -17.58 -13.68
N LEU A 69 -18.06 -17.71 -12.90
CA LEU A 69 -17.33 -16.58 -12.34
C LEU A 69 -16.35 -15.93 -13.31
N THR A 70 -15.83 -16.65 -14.30
CA THR A 70 -14.93 -16.11 -15.32
C THR A 70 -15.70 -15.55 -16.51
N ASN A 71 -16.90 -16.07 -16.79
CA ASN A 71 -17.63 -15.90 -18.04
C ASN A 71 -16.81 -16.34 -19.26
N GLU A 72 -15.97 -17.37 -19.07
CA GLU A 72 -15.09 -17.96 -20.08
C GLU A 72 -15.05 -19.49 -19.95
N ARG A 73 -14.52 -20.17 -20.98
CA ARG A 73 -14.24 -21.60 -20.93
C ARG A 73 -13.17 -21.88 -19.88
N VAL A 74 -13.36 -22.97 -19.14
CA VAL A 74 -12.37 -23.51 -18.19
C VAL A 74 -11.68 -24.70 -18.84
N PHE A 75 -10.35 -24.69 -18.86
CA PHE A 75 -9.55 -25.73 -19.48
C PHE A 75 -9.20 -26.82 -18.46
N THR A 76 -9.38 -28.09 -18.83
CA THR A 76 -9.20 -29.22 -17.90
C THR A 76 -8.26 -30.31 -18.41
N ASP A 77 -8.20 -30.51 -19.73
CA ASP A 77 -7.51 -31.65 -20.33
C ASP A 77 -6.53 -31.20 -21.41
N LEU A 78 -5.41 -31.92 -21.51
CA LEU A 78 -4.33 -31.59 -22.45
C LEU A 78 -4.69 -31.93 -23.91
N PHE A 79 -5.52 -32.95 -24.10
CA PHE A 79 -5.89 -33.52 -25.40
C PHE A 79 -7.40 -33.39 -25.65
N ASP A 80 -7.91 -32.17 -25.56
CA ASP A 80 -9.27 -31.87 -26.00
C ASP A 80 -9.22 -31.51 -27.51
N LEU A 81 -9.94 -32.30 -28.33
CA LEU A 81 -9.95 -32.17 -29.79
C LEU A 81 -10.49 -30.81 -30.27
N ASP A 82 -11.33 -30.16 -29.46
CA ASP A 82 -11.80 -28.81 -29.73
C ASP A 82 -10.73 -27.76 -29.39
N ASP A 83 -9.86 -28.03 -28.41
CA ASP A 83 -8.79 -27.12 -27.98
C ASP A 83 -7.55 -27.18 -28.88
N GLU A 84 -7.20 -28.33 -29.46
CA GLU A 84 -6.08 -28.44 -30.41
C GLU A 84 -6.29 -27.60 -31.67
N ARG A 85 -7.55 -27.37 -32.07
CA ARG A 85 -7.91 -26.61 -33.28
C ARG A 85 -7.96 -25.11 -33.06
N GLU A 86 -8.37 -24.63 -31.88
CA GLU A 86 -8.47 -23.19 -31.59
C GLU A 86 -7.30 -22.64 -30.74
N ILE A 87 -6.88 -23.32 -29.67
CA ILE A 87 -5.96 -22.76 -28.65
C ILE A 87 -5.13 -23.87 -27.95
N GLY A 88 -4.02 -24.31 -28.55
CA GLY A 88 -3.09 -25.24 -27.88
C GLY A 88 -2.45 -24.66 -26.60
N HIS A 89 -1.90 -25.52 -25.73
CA HIS A 89 -1.20 -25.17 -24.47
C HIS A 89 -0.14 -24.06 -24.65
N ILE A 90 0.51 -24.01 -25.81
CA ILE A 90 1.47 -22.95 -26.19
C ILE A 90 0.79 -21.57 -26.35
N ARG A 91 -0.42 -21.51 -26.91
CA ARG A 91 -1.18 -20.26 -27.12
C ARG A 91 -1.73 -19.71 -25.80
N LEU A 92 -2.21 -20.59 -24.90
CA LEU A 92 -2.70 -20.19 -23.57
C LEU A 92 -1.62 -19.48 -22.74
N SER A 93 -0.39 -20.01 -22.77
CA SER A 93 0.75 -19.37 -22.13
C SER A 93 1.12 -18.03 -22.80
N ARG A 94 1.15 -17.98 -24.13
CA ARG A 94 1.56 -16.76 -24.88
C ARG A 94 0.59 -15.58 -24.73
N ASP A 95 -0.71 -15.87 -24.64
CA ASP A 95 -1.80 -14.89 -24.53
C ASP A 95 -2.06 -14.43 -23.08
N THR A 96 -1.06 -14.57 -22.22
CA THR A 96 -1.14 -14.27 -20.78
C THR A 96 0.00 -13.33 -20.38
N ASP A 97 -0.26 -12.43 -19.43
CA ASP A 97 0.74 -11.50 -18.88
C ASP A 97 1.36 -12.04 -17.56
N LEU A 98 0.62 -12.84 -16.79
CA LEU A 98 1.08 -13.54 -15.57
C LEU A 98 0.37 -14.89 -15.40
N ILE A 99 1.12 -15.93 -15.05
CA ILE A 99 0.56 -17.21 -14.62
C ILE A 99 0.54 -17.26 -13.09
N VAL A 100 -0.61 -17.61 -12.52
CA VAL A 100 -0.79 -17.78 -11.07
C VAL A 100 -1.13 -19.23 -10.77
N VAL A 101 -0.39 -19.87 -9.87
CA VAL A 101 -0.67 -21.24 -9.42
C VAL A 101 -1.23 -21.20 -8.01
N ALA A 102 -2.54 -21.42 -7.85
CA ALA A 102 -3.22 -21.32 -6.56
C ALA A 102 -4.44 -22.27 -6.46
N PRO A 103 -4.55 -23.09 -5.40
CA PRO A 103 -3.46 -23.46 -4.49
C PRO A 103 -2.40 -24.28 -5.23
N ALA A 104 -1.13 -23.99 -4.99
CA ALA A 104 -0.03 -24.84 -5.41
C ALA A 104 0.21 -25.93 -4.36
N THR A 105 -0.22 -27.15 -4.67
CA THR A 105 -0.03 -28.31 -3.78
C THR A 105 1.42 -28.78 -3.80
N ALA A 106 1.82 -29.59 -2.82
CA ALA A 106 3.16 -30.19 -2.80
C ALA A 106 3.44 -31.02 -4.06
N ASP A 107 2.43 -31.75 -4.55
CA ASP A 107 2.50 -32.52 -5.79
C ASP A 107 2.78 -31.62 -7.00
N LEU A 108 2.00 -30.54 -7.17
CA LEU A 108 2.16 -29.63 -8.30
C LEU A 108 3.52 -28.92 -8.26
N ILE A 109 3.98 -28.51 -7.08
CA ILE A 109 5.32 -27.94 -6.88
C ILE A 109 6.42 -28.95 -7.23
N ALA A 110 6.25 -30.22 -6.85
CA ALA A 110 7.22 -31.26 -7.19
C ALA A 110 7.25 -31.54 -8.70
N ARG A 111 6.09 -31.61 -9.34
CA ARG A 111 5.99 -31.80 -10.78
C ARG A 111 6.57 -30.62 -11.57
N MET A 112 6.37 -29.39 -11.09
CA MET A 112 6.96 -28.20 -11.69
C MET A 112 8.48 -28.19 -11.55
N ALA A 113 9.02 -28.50 -10.36
CA ALA A 113 10.47 -28.57 -10.13
C ALA A 113 11.14 -29.72 -10.89
N GLY A 114 10.43 -30.83 -11.12
CA GLY A 114 10.91 -31.97 -11.90
C GLY A 114 10.73 -31.85 -13.42
N GLY A 115 10.10 -30.77 -13.91
CA GLY A 115 9.87 -30.56 -15.34
C GLY A 115 8.89 -31.56 -15.98
N HIS A 116 7.89 -32.02 -15.22
CA HIS A 116 6.85 -32.89 -15.77
C HIS A 116 5.89 -32.09 -16.68
N ALA A 117 5.26 -32.76 -17.66
CA ALA A 117 4.33 -32.15 -18.61
C ALA A 117 3.24 -33.15 -19.05
N ASP A 118 2.72 -33.93 -18.11
CA ASP A 118 1.76 -35.01 -18.31
C ASP A 118 0.29 -34.56 -18.24
N ASP A 119 0.03 -33.32 -17.81
CA ASP A 119 -1.28 -32.68 -17.86
C ASP A 119 -1.17 -31.24 -18.40
N LEU A 120 -2.32 -30.61 -18.67
CA LEU A 120 -2.35 -29.27 -19.25
C LEU A 120 -1.65 -28.23 -18.37
N ALA A 121 -1.80 -28.32 -17.05
CA ALA A 121 -1.22 -27.37 -16.12
C ALA A 121 0.30 -27.47 -16.13
N THR A 122 0.85 -28.69 -16.01
CA THR A 122 2.30 -28.92 -15.98
C THR A 122 2.94 -28.66 -17.35
N ALA A 123 2.26 -28.99 -18.44
CA ALA A 123 2.71 -28.65 -19.81
C ALA A 123 2.80 -27.14 -20.04
N ILE A 124 1.81 -26.36 -19.57
CA ILE A 124 1.85 -24.88 -19.63
C ILE A 124 3.01 -24.34 -18.79
N LEU A 125 3.19 -24.84 -17.57
CA LEU A 125 4.25 -24.38 -16.67
C LEU A 125 5.65 -24.69 -17.20
N LEU A 126 5.83 -25.81 -17.92
CA LEU A 126 7.10 -26.14 -18.56
C LEU A 126 7.36 -25.29 -19.82
N ALA A 127 6.32 -24.94 -20.58
CA ALA A 127 6.45 -24.28 -21.88
C ALA A 127 6.45 -22.75 -21.82
N THR A 128 6.15 -22.15 -20.67
CA THR A 128 5.93 -20.70 -20.54
C THR A 128 7.20 -19.86 -20.50
N ASP A 129 7.15 -18.69 -21.14
CA ASP A 129 8.13 -17.60 -21.00
C ASP A 129 7.62 -16.45 -20.11
N LYS A 130 6.39 -16.57 -19.62
CA LYS A 130 5.73 -15.55 -18.77
C LYS A 130 6.13 -15.69 -17.30
N PRO A 131 6.09 -14.58 -16.53
CA PRO A 131 6.25 -14.64 -15.09
C PRO A 131 5.24 -15.61 -14.45
N VAL A 132 5.70 -16.35 -13.44
CA VAL A 132 4.89 -17.33 -12.70
C VAL A 132 4.92 -16.98 -11.22
N LEU A 133 3.74 -16.83 -10.63
CA LEU A 133 3.54 -16.63 -9.19
C LEU A 133 2.89 -17.86 -8.57
N VAL A 134 3.57 -18.49 -7.62
CA VAL A 134 3.11 -19.69 -6.93
C VAL A 134 2.59 -19.34 -5.54
N ALA A 135 1.38 -19.76 -5.21
CA ALA A 135 0.76 -19.61 -3.89
C ALA A 135 0.57 -20.98 -3.22
N PRO A 136 1.54 -21.43 -2.39
CA PRO A 136 1.50 -22.76 -1.81
C PRO A 136 0.34 -22.96 -0.83
N ALA A 137 -0.25 -24.16 -0.83
CA ALA A 137 -1.17 -24.59 0.21
C ALA A 137 -1.08 -26.10 0.47
N MET A 138 -0.73 -26.48 1.70
CA MET A 138 -0.58 -27.87 2.14
C MET A 138 -0.48 -27.96 3.66
N ASN A 139 -0.59 -29.17 4.18
CA ASN A 139 -0.34 -29.47 5.59
C ASN A 139 1.09 -29.01 6.03
N PRO A 140 1.31 -28.50 7.26
CA PRO A 140 2.63 -28.06 7.73
C PRO A 140 3.72 -29.11 7.62
N ARG A 141 3.39 -30.37 7.84
CA ARG A 141 4.35 -31.48 7.71
C ARG A 141 4.78 -31.67 6.26
N MET A 142 3.88 -31.45 5.30
CA MET A 142 4.21 -31.47 3.88
C MET A 142 5.06 -30.25 3.50
N TRP A 143 4.76 -29.07 4.04
CA TRP A 143 5.53 -27.85 3.79
C TRP A 143 6.96 -27.95 4.32
N LEU A 144 7.12 -28.47 5.54
CA LEU A 144 8.42 -28.65 6.19
C LEU A 144 9.22 -29.84 5.64
N ASN A 145 8.61 -30.67 4.80
CA ASN A 145 9.28 -31.84 4.22
C ASN A 145 10.52 -31.42 3.40
N PRO A 146 11.67 -32.12 3.55
CA PRO A 146 12.87 -31.80 2.79
C PRO A 146 12.69 -31.79 1.27
N ALA A 147 11.81 -32.62 0.70
CA ALA A 147 11.51 -32.62 -0.73
C ALA A 147 10.84 -31.32 -1.16
N THR A 148 9.76 -30.92 -0.48
CA THR A 148 9.04 -29.67 -0.76
C THR A 148 9.97 -28.46 -0.64
N ARG A 149 10.76 -28.38 0.44
CA ARG A 149 11.72 -27.29 0.65
C ARG A 149 12.75 -27.21 -0.47
N ARG A 150 13.29 -28.36 -0.90
CA ARG A 150 14.25 -28.42 -2.01
C ARG A 150 13.62 -27.94 -3.32
N ASN A 151 12.39 -28.36 -3.60
CA ASN A 151 11.66 -27.98 -4.81
C ASN A 151 11.34 -26.48 -4.83
N VAL A 152 10.85 -25.93 -3.71
CA VAL A 152 10.59 -24.49 -3.58
C VAL A 152 11.87 -23.68 -3.80
N GLU A 153 12.96 -24.07 -3.15
CA GLU A 153 14.24 -23.36 -3.31
C GLU A 153 14.82 -23.50 -4.72
N GLN A 154 14.64 -24.65 -5.38
CA GLN A 154 15.01 -24.82 -6.77
C GLN A 154 14.23 -23.88 -7.68
N LEU A 155 12.90 -23.87 -7.56
CA LEU A 155 12.02 -23.03 -8.38
C LEU A 155 12.30 -21.53 -8.18
N LYS A 156 12.61 -21.09 -6.95
CA LYS A 156 13.05 -19.71 -6.70
C LYS A 156 14.35 -19.38 -7.44
N ARG A 157 15.32 -20.31 -7.48
CA ARG A 157 16.56 -20.13 -8.26
C ARG A 157 16.29 -20.07 -9.75
N ASP A 158 15.28 -20.81 -10.21
CA ASP A 158 14.82 -20.81 -11.59
C ASP A 158 13.99 -19.55 -11.95
N GLY A 159 13.89 -18.58 -11.04
CA GLY A 159 13.23 -17.29 -11.26
C GLY A 159 11.72 -17.28 -11.00
N ILE A 160 11.18 -18.33 -10.37
CA ILE A 160 9.76 -18.41 -10.05
C ILE A 160 9.46 -17.69 -8.74
N ASP A 161 8.43 -16.84 -8.76
CA ASP A 161 7.99 -16.08 -7.60
C ASP A 161 7.05 -16.89 -6.70
N PHE A 162 7.09 -16.61 -5.40
CA PHE A 162 6.24 -17.25 -4.39
C PHE A 162 5.54 -16.23 -3.50
N VAL A 163 4.30 -16.53 -3.09
CA VAL A 163 3.55 -15.78 -2.08
C VAL A 163 3.02 -16.74 -1.01
N GLY A 164 3.50 -16.54 0.23
CA GLY A 164 3.21 -17.43 1.35
C GLY A 164 4.09 -18.70 1.40
N PRO A 165 3.61 -19.78 2.03
CA PRO A 165 2.29 -19.93 2.66
C PRO A 165 2.14 -19.09 3.94
N ALA A 166 0.89 -18.88 4.34
CA ALA A 166 0.55 -18.30 5.64
C ALA A 166 0.70 -19.32 6.79
N ILE A 167 0.80 -18.80 8.01
CA ILE A 167 0.80 -19.58 9.26
C ILE A 167 -0.61 -19.53 9.85
N GLY A 168 -1.15 -20.69 10.23
CA GLY A 168 -2.43 -20.74 10.94
C GLY A 168 -2.88 -22.17 11.22
N GLU A 169 -4.06 -22.28 11.84
CA GLU A 169 -4.75 -23.57 11.99
C GLU A 169 -5.12 -24.16 10.63
N MET A 170 -4.94 -25.48 10.53
CA MET A 170 -5.26 -26.27 9.36
C MET A 170 -6.69 -26.79 9.42
N ALA A 171 -7.16 -27.38 8.31
CA ALA A 171 -8.45 -28.07 8.29
C ALA A 171 -8.49 -29.28 9.25
N GLU A 172 -7.31 -29.88 9.53
CA GLU A 172 -7.16 -30.97 10.49
C GLU A 172 -7.11 -30.44 11.93
N ARG A 173 -7.90 -31.07 12.80
CA ARG A 173 -8.03 -30.63 14.20
C ARG A 173 -6.71 -30.83 14.95
N GLY A 174 -6.19 -29.74 15.54
CA GLY A 174 -4.99 -29.77 16.37
C GLY A 174 -3.68 -29.54 15.61
N GLU A 175 -3.73 -29.26 14.31
CA GLU A 175 -2.55 -28.91 13.53
C GLU A 175 -2.52 -27.41 13.20
N ALA A 176 -1.45 -26.73 13.61
CA ALA A 176 -1.18 -25.33 13.31
C ALA A 176 0.27 -25.17 12.84
N GLY A 177 0.48 -24.33 11.83
CA GLY A 177 1.82 -24.11 11.29
C GLY A 177 1.83 -23.44 9.91
N PRO A 178 3.01 -23.29 9.30
CA PRO A 178 3.13 -22.76 7.95
C PRO A 178 2.56 -23.77 6.93
N GLY A 179 1.73 -23.32 6.01
CA GLY A 179 1.15 -24.18 4.96
C GLY A 179 -0.23 -23.76 4.47
N ARG A 180 -0.88 -22.83 5.15
CA ARG A 180 -2.18 -22.30 4.74
C ARG A 180 -2.02 -21.41 3.50
N LEU A 181 -2.95 -21.51 2.54
CA LEU A 181 -2.99 -20.55 1.44
C LEU A 181 -3.14 -19.14 2.02
N VAL A 182 -2.33 -18.20 1.55
CA VAL A 182 -2.46 -16.78 1.88
C VAL A 182 -3.90 -16.30 1.67
N GLU A 183 -4.30 -15.28 2.42
CA GLU A 183 -5.66 -14.75 2.25
C GLU A 183 -5.77 -14.04 0.90
N VAL A 184 -6.98 -14.05 0.34
CA VAL A 184 -7.24 -13.54 -1.02
C VAL A 184 -6.76 -12.09 -1.20
N PRO A 185 -6.94 -11.16 -0.24
CA PRO A 185 -6.40 -9.80 -0.38
C PRO A 185 -4.87 -9.76 -0.53
N ASP A 186 -4.14 -10.61 0.18
CA ASP A 186 -2.67 -10.67 0.11
C ASP A 186 -2.20 -11.26 -1.22
N LEU A 187 -2.87 -12.33 -1.68
CA LEU A 187 -2.62 -12.94 -2.98
C LEU A 187 -2.88 -11.95 -4.13
N LEU A 188 -3.96 -11.19 -4.02
CA LEU A 188 -4.33 -10.17 -5.00
C LEU A 188 -3.30 -9.04 -5.06
N ALA A 189 -2.86 -8.54 -3.90
CA ALA A 189 -1.79 -7.54 -3.83
C ALA A 189 -0.47 -8.06 -4.41
N ALA A 190 -0.14 -9.34 -4.18
CA ALA A 190 1.05 -9.97 -4.77
C ALA A 190 0.95 -10.04 -6.31
N ILE A 191 -0.22 -10.42 -6.85
CA ILE A 191 -0.50 -10.43 -8.29
C ILE A 191 -0.34 -9.04 -8.91
N GLU A 192 -1.01 -8.03 -8.33
CA GLU A 192 -0.95 -6.64 -8.82
C GLU A 192 0.48 -6.07 -8.79
N SER A 193 1.28 -6.47 -7.79
CA SER A 193 2.70 -6.08 -7.71
C SER A 193 3.52 -6.59 -8.90
N ARG A 194 3.12 -7.69 -9.56
CA ARG A 194 3.80 -8.24 -10.74
C ARG A 194 3.48 -7.45 -12.01
N PHE A 195 2.30 -6.84 -12.08
CA PHE A 195 1.89 -5.99 -13.21
C PHE A 195 2.42 -4.58 -13.13
N SER A 196 2.79 -4.15 -11.92
CA SER A 196 3.55 -2.92 -11.68
C SER A 196 4.97 -3.14 -12.18
N SER A 197 5.15 -2.99 -13.50
CA SER A 197 6.35 -3.45 -14.19
C SER A 197 7.62 -2.85 -13.61
N THR A 198 8.67 -3.67 -13.56
CA THR A 198 10.08 -3.33 -13.43
C THR A 198 10.62 -2.47 -14.60
N SER A 199 9.75 -2.02 -15.51
CA SER A 199 10.08 -1.18 -16.68
C SER A 199 9.50 0.22 -16.62
N ASP A 200 8.59 0.51 -15.69
CA ASP A 200 8.25 1.89 -15.36
C ASP A 200 9.24 2.31 -14.28
N ALA A 201 10.15 3.24 -14.62
CA ALA A 201 10.92 3.94 -13.60
C ALA A 201 9.94 4.34 -12.50
N LYS A 202 10.16 3.84 -11.28
CA LYS A 202 9.22 4.07 -10.18
C LYS A 202 8.89 5.56 -10.16
N PRO A 203 7.61 5.98 -10.02
CA PRO A 203 7.21 7.35 -10.34
C PRO A 203 7.97 8.46 -9.61
N LEU A 204 8.56 8.15 -8.45
CA LEU A 204 9.38 9.06 -7.65
C LEU A 204 10.87 8.71 -7.65
N SER A 205 11.33 7.86 -8.57
CA SER A 205 12.75 7.55 -8.74
C SER A 205 13.56 8.82 -8.98
N GLY A 206 14.64 9.00 -8.22
CA GLY A 206 15.46 10.20 -8.24
C GLY A 206 14.84 11.43 -7.57
N CYS A 207 13.62 11.33 -7.02
CA CYS A 207 12.99 12.41 -6.27
C CYS A 207 13.29 12.32 -4.77
N ARG A 208 13.48 13.46 -4.12
CA ARG A 208 13.67 13.58 -2.67
C ARG A 208 12.36 13.97 -2.01
N VAL A 209 11.95 13.20 -1.00
CA VAL A 209 10.70 13.42 -0.27
C VAL A 209 10.98 13.59 1.22
N ILE A 210 10.47 14.66 1.81
CA ILE A 210 10.50 14.87 3.27
C ILE A 210 9.11 14.57 3.81
N VAL A 211 9.02 13.78 4.88
CA VAL A 211 7.77 13.52 5.59
C VAL A 211 7.97 13.81 7.07
N THR A 212 7.07 14.57 7.70
CA THR A 212 7.04 14.69 9.18
C THR A 212 5.99 13.77 9.78
N SER A 213 6.30 13.18 10.93
CA SER A 213 5.42 12.23 11.60
C SER A 213 5.50 12.30 13.12
N GLY A 214 4.45 11.82 13.79
CA GLY A 214 4.38 11.71 15.25
C GLY A 214 4.01 13.02 15.95
N PRO A 215 3.89 13.00 17.28
CA PRO A 215 3.71 14.20 18.08
C PRO A 215 5.05 14.92 18.34
N THR A 216 5.00 16.18 18.80
CA THR A 216 6.15 16.79 19.49
C THR A 216 5.91 16.81 20.99
N HIS A 217 6.98 16.70 21.77
CA HIS A 217 7.00 16.73 23.23
C HIS A 217 7.71 18.00 23.68
N GLU A 218 6.93 19.01 24.07
CA GLU A 218 7.45 20.30 24.52
C GLU A 218 7.71 20.26 26.02
N PRO A 219 8.97 20.27 26.48
CA PRO A 219 9.30 20.03 27.88
C PRO A 219 8.78 21.17 28.78
N ILE A 220 8.15 20.79 29.89
CA ILE A 220 7.83 21.67 31.01
C ILE A 220 8.96 21.62 32.04
N ASP A 221 9.40 20.40 32.35
CA ASP A 221 10.53 20.05 33.20
C ASP A 221 11.11 18.70 32.70
N PRO A 222 12.17 18.13 33.30
CA PRO A 222 12.75 16.87 32.81
C PRO A 222 11.83 15.64 32.88
N VAL A 223 10.65 15.75 33.51
CA VAL A 223 9.70 14.66 33.71
C VAL A 223 8.40 14.87 32.94
N ARG A 224 8.03 16.12 32.65
CA ARG A 224 6.73 16.49 32.08
C ARG A 224 6.88 17.26 30.79
N TYR A 225 5.96 17.06 29.86
CA TYR A 225 5.91 17.74 28.58
C TYR A 225 4.46 17.98 28.13
N ILE A 226 4.28 18.90 27.18
CA ILE A 226 3.04 19.14 26.44
C ILE A 226 3.14 18.39 25.10
N ALA A 227 2.12 17.62 24.75
CA ALA A 227 2.08 16.87 23.49
C ALA A 227 0.65 16.68 22.97
N ASN A 228 0.54 16.54 21.65
CA ASN A 228 -0.69 16.14 20.98
C ASN A 228 -0.80 14.60 20.94
N ARG A 229 -2.03 14.08 20.94
CA ARG A 229 -2.28 12.64 20.84
C ARG A 229 -2.10 12.21 19.39
N SER A 230 -0.91 11.74 19.00
CA SER A 230 -0.67 11.19 17.67
C SER A 230 0.08 9.88 17.75
N SER A 231 -0.38 8.87 17.02
CA SER A 231 0.35 7.60 16.90
C SER A 231 1.50 7.65 15.90
N GLY A 232 1.57 8.70 15.06
CA GLY A 232 2.49 8.80 13.94
C GLY A 232 2.21 7.86 12.77
N LYS A 233 1.19 6.99 12.85
CA LYS A 233 0.89 6.01 11.81
C LYS A 233 0.73 6.63 10.42
N GLN A 234 -0.02 7.73 10.31
CA GLN A 234 -0.26 8.36 9.00
C GLN A 234 1.03 8.83 8.33
N GLY A 235 1.95 9.47 9.06
CA GLY A 235 3.23 9.94 8.54
C GLY A 235 4.16 8.78 8.13
N HIS A 236 4.17 7.69 8.91
CA HIS A 236 4.96 6.49 8.57
C HIS A 236 4.44 5.80 7.32
N GLU A 237 3.12 5.67 7.16
CA GLU A 237 2.50 5.10 5.95
C GLU A 237 2.80 5.94 4.71
N LEU A 238 2.80 7.28 4.84
CA LEU A 238 3.18 8.20 3.75
C LEU A 238 4.65 8.02 3.35
N ALA A 239 5.56 7.93 4.32
CA ALA A 239 6.97 7.68 4.07
C ALA A 239 7.19 6.31 3.39
N ALA A 240 6.51 5.27 3.86
CA ALA A 240 6.56 3.93 3.27
C ALA A 240 6.04 3.93 1.82
N ALA A 241 4.92 4.62 1.56
CA ALA A 241 4.36 4.73 0.22
C ALA A 241 5.31 5.48 -0.74
N ALA A 242 5.92 6.57 -0.30
CA ALA A 242 6.91 7.31 -1.09
C ALA A 242 8.15 6.45 -1.44
N ALA A 243 8.67 5.70 -0.45
CA ALA A 243 9.79 4.78 -0.68
C ALA A 243 9.41 3.64 -1.64
N ARG A 244 8.20 3.09 -1.54
CA ARG A 244 7.68 2.09 -2.50
C ARG A 244 7.68 2.62 -3.94
N LEU A 245 7.29 3.88 -4.13
CA LEU A 245 7.36 4.58 -5.42
C LEU A 245 8.75 5.10 -5.80
N GLY A 246 9.80 4.72 -5.06
CA GLY A 246 11.21 4.91 -5.44
C GLY A 246 11.87 6.21 -5.02
N ALA A 247 11.22 7.01 -4.15
CA ALA A 247 11.81 8.23 -3.62
C ALA A 247 12.99 7.98 -2.67
N ASP A 248 13.94 8.93 -2.61
CA ASP A 248 14.83 9.09 -1.44
C ASP A 248 14.05 9.83 -0.34
N VAL A 249 13.62 9.08 0.68
CA VAL A 249 12.73 9.59 1.72
C VAL A 249 13.50 9.93 2.99
N THR A 250 13.32 11.15 3.49
CA THR A 250 13.69 11.54 4.86
C THR A 250 12.44 11.68 5.72
N LEU A 251 12.28 10.79 6.70
CA LEU A 251 11.22 10.83 7.69
C LEU A 251 11.72 11.52 8.96
N VAL A 252 11.22 12.73 9.22
CA VAL A 252 11.46 13.46 10.47
C VAL A 252 10.37 13.07 11.47
N SER A 253 10.71 12.20 12.42
CA SER A 253 9.75 11.62 13.36
C SER A 253 9.92 12.17 14.76
N GLY A 254 8.80 12.64 15.32
CA GLY A 254 8.64 12.80 16.75
C GLY A 254 8.54 11.46 17.51
N PRO A 255 8.33 11.48 18.83
CA PRO A 255 8.34 10.28 19.66
C PRO A 255 7.16 9.34 19.36
N VAL A 256 7.46 8.14 18.86
CA VAL A 256 6.47 7.09 18.54
C VAL A 256 7.05 5.70 18.84
N SER A 257 6.17 4.69 18.97
CA SER A 257 6.54 3.30 19.24
C SER A 257 6.24 2.34 18.08
N ILE A 258 5.89 2.87 16.90
CA ILE A 258 5.58 2.08 15.71
C ILE A 258 6.85 1.67 14.95
N ALA A 259 6.77 0.59 14.17
CA ALA A 259 7.88 0.07 13.39
C ALA A 259 8.33 1.07 12.31
N GLU A 260 9.63 1.09 12.06
CA GLU A 260 10.24 1.94 11.04
C GLU A 260 9.95 1.41 9.63
N PRO A 261 9.55 2.26 8.67
CA PRO A 261 9.34 1.85 7.29
C PRO A 261 10.66 1.52 6.60
N ALA A 262 10.69 0.42 5.85
CA ALA A 262 11.87 0.02 5.08
C ALA A 262 12.19 1.04 3.96
N GLY A 263 13.48 1.24 3.70
CA GLY A 263 13.94 2.13 2.62
C GLY A 263 13.79 3.62 2.89
N VAL A 264 13.68 4.03 4.16
CA VAL A 264 13.51 5.42 4.59
C VAL A 264 14.64 5.82 5.54
N ARG A 265 15.20 7.02 5.35
CA ARG A 265 16.15 7.64 6.31
C ARG A 265 15.35 8.33 7.41
N ILE A 266 15.59 7.95 8.67
CA ILE A 266 14.81 8.46 9.81
C ILE A 266 15.65 9.45 10.63
N VAL A 267 15.08 10.62 10.90
CA VAL A 267 15.62 11.63 11.81
C VAL A 267 14.68 11.76 13.00
N ARG A 268 15.16 11.35 14.17
CA ARG A 268 14.38 11.43 15.41
C ARG A 268 14.53 12.79 16.05
N VAL A 269 13.41 13.38 16.44
CA VAL A 269 13.32 14.68 17.11
C VAL A 269 12.32 14.59 18.26
N SER A 270 12.42 15.49 19.23
CA SER A 270 11.48 15.59 20.35
C SER A 270 10.61 16.83 20.25
N THR A 271 11.16 17.99 19.91
CA THR A 271 10.45 19.28 19.95
C THR A 271 10.07 19.79 18.57
N ALA A 272 9.14 20.75 18.51
CA ALA A 272 8.79 21.46 17.28
C ALA A 272 9.98 22.20 16.66
N GLU A 273 10.86 22.77 17.48
CA GLU A 273 12.07 23.48 17.03
C GLU A 273 13.09 22.53 16.41
N GLU A 274 13.33 21.38 17.05
CA GLU A 274 14.19 20.32 16.50
C GLU A 274 13.62 19.77 15.18
N MET A 275 12.29 19.56 15.13
CA MET A 275 11.62 19.10 13.92
C MET A 275 11.80 20.11 12.78
N LEU A 276 11.64 21.41 13.04
CA LEU A 276 11.88 22.45 12.04
C LEU A 276 13.33 22.45 11.56
N ALA A 277 14.29 22.35 12.48
CA ALA A 277 15.71 22.31 12.15
C ALA A 277 16.05 21.10 11.26
N ALA A 278 15.55 19.92 11.61
CA ALA A 278 15.72 18.70 10.84
C ALA A 278 15.09 18.79 9.43
N VAL A 279 13.89 19.36 9.31
CA VAL A 279 13.26 19.59 8.01
C VAL A 279 14.09 20.56 7.16
N LYS A 280 14.58 21.65 7.74
CA LYS A 280 15.45 22.60 7.02
C LYS A 280 16.76 21.96 6.56
N HIS A 281 17.35 21.09 7.37
CA HIS A 281 18.58 20.37 7.03
C HIS A 281 18.36 19.35 5.91
N ALA A 282 17.17 18.75 5.83
CA ALA A 282 16.83 17.78 4.79
C ALA A 282 16.54 18.41 3.41
N LEU A 283 16.44 19.75 3.31
CA LEU A 283 16.29 20.45 2.03
C LEU A 283 17.60 20.46 1.23
N PRO A 284 17.55 20.51 -0.11
CA PRO A 284 16.34 20.63 -0.94
C PRO A 284 15.60 19.30 -1.16
N ALA A 285 14.29 19.39 -1.39
CA ALA A 285 13.41 18.25 -1.67
C ALA A 285 12.41 18.60 -2.78
N ASP A 286 11.88 17.58 -3.45
CA ASP A 286 10.86 17.72 -4.50
C ASP A 286 9.45 17.77 -3.91
N ILE A 287 9.24 17.03 -2.81
CA ILE A 287 7.96 16.95 -2.09
C ILE A 287 8.21 17.06 -0.59
N ALA A 288 7.44 17.88 0.12
CA ALA A 288 7.42 17.94 1.59
C ALA A 288 6.01 17.73 2.12
N ILE A 289 5.83 16.70 2.96
CA ILE A 289 4.54 16.28 3.53
C ILE A 289 4.56 16.46 5.05
N PHE A 290 3.73 17.38 5.55
CA PHE A 290 3.68 17.74 6.97
C PHE A 290 2.51 17.06 7.68
N ALA A 291 2.73 15.81 8.11
CA ALA A 291 1.73 14.97 8.78
C ALA A 291 1.94 14.83 10.30
N ALA A 292 3.01 15.41 10.86
CA ALA A 292 3.24 15.45 12.31
C ALA A 292 2.17 16.27 13.05
N ALA A 293 1.83 15.84 14.26
CA ALA A 293 0.96 16.58 15.18
C ALA A 293 1.81 17.47 16.09
N VAL A 294 2.34 18.55 15.50
CA VAL A 294 3.17 19.54 16.21
C VAL A 294 2.34 20.28 17.25
N ALA A 295 2.86 20.45 18.46
CA ALA A 295 2.21 21.25 19.49
C ALA A 295 2.25 22.75 19.14
N ASP A 296 1.13 23.45 19.25
CA ASP A 296 1.05 24.89 18.93
C ASP A 296 1.76 25.77 19.96
N TRP A 297 1.92 25.30 21.20
CA TRP A 297 2.54 26.02 22.31
C TRP A 297 3.65 25.21 22.97
N ARG A 298 4.66 25.91 23.47
CA ARG A 298 5.72 25.41 24.36
C ARG A 298 5.81 26.24 25.64
N VAL A 299 6.47 25.73 26.67
CA VAL A 299 6.81 26.55 27.84
C VAL A 299 7.90 27.55 27.46
N ALA A 300 7.69 28.83 27.73
CA ALA A 300 8.62 29.90 27.35
C ALA A 300 10.00 29.72 27.98
N THR A 301 10.05 29.26 29.23
CA THR A 301 11.28 28.95 29.97
C THR A 301 11.12 27.60 30.69
N PRO A 302 11.50 26.48 30.06
CA PRO A 302 11.43 25.16 30.69
C PRO A 302 12.29 25.09 31.95
N ASN A 303 11.79 24.45 33.00
CA ASN A 303 12.59 24.24 34.21
C ASN A 303 13.62 23.13 33.97
N THR A 304 14.87 23.34 34.42
CA THR A 304 15.93 22.32 34.36
C THR A 304 15.84 21.30 35.50
N SER A 305 14.96 21.54 36.48
CA SER A 305 14.72 20.64 37.60
C SER A 305 13.24 20.34 37.76
N LYS A 306 12.91 19.14 38.29
CA LYS A 306 11.53 18.71 38.50
C LYS A 306 10.81 19.69 39.42
N ILE A 307 9.69 20.24 38.95
CA ILE A 307 8.86 21.14 39.76
C ILE A 307 8.28 20.34 40.93
N LYS A 308 8.69 20.71 42.16
CA LYS A 308 8.26 20.07 43.41
C LYS A 308 6.84 20.52 43.78
N LYS A 309 6.08 19.64 44.40
CA LYS A 309 4.76 19.96 44.94
C LYS A 309 4.95 20.76 46.25
N SER A 310 4.63 22.04 46.25
CA SER A 310 4.47 22.83 47.48
C SER A 310 3.12 22.49 48.12
N THR A 311 3.08 22.35 49.44
CA THR A 311 1.87 22.03 50.21
C THR A 311 0.98 23.25 50.48
N SER A 312 1.43 24.46 50.12
CA SER A 312 0.75 25.73 50.47
C SER A 312 0.51 26.69 49.30
N ASP A 313 0.94 26.37 48.07
CA ASP A 313 0.83 27.28 46.93
C ASP A 313 -0.12 26.79 45.85
N ALA A 314 -0.76 27.74 45.17
CA ALA A 314 -1.52 27.52 43.94
C ALA A 314 -0.68 26.72 42.91
N PRO A 315 -1.31 25.94 42.02
CA PRO A 315 -0.57 25.21 40.99
C PRO A 315 0.35 26.16 40.20
N PRO A 316 1.58 25.72 39.87
CA PRO A 316 2.55 26.57 39.18
C PRO A 316 1.99 27.04 37.84
N ALA A 317 1.96 28.35 37.62
CA ALA A 317 1.54 28.94 36.36
C ALA A 317 2.62 28.67 35.29
N LEU A 318 2.20 28.10 34.15
CA LEU A 318 3.07 27.90 33.00
C LEU A 318 2.90 29.09 32.04
N THR A 319 3.99 29.82 31.79
CA THR A 319 4.01 30.84 30.73
C THR A 319 4.26 30.14 29.40
N LEU A 320 3.30 30.23 28.48
CA LEU A 320 3.37 29.59 27.16
C LEU A 320 3.90 30.57 26.10
N ALA A 321 4.65 30.05 25.14
CA ALA A 321 5.07 30.72 23.93
C ALA A 321 4.61 29.90 22.70
N GLU A 322 4.34 30.57 21.59
CA GLU A 322 3.96 29.89 20.34
C GLU A 322 5.13 29.11 19.73
N ASN A 323 4.84 27.92 19.23
CA ASN A 323 5.78 27.12 18.46
C ASN A 323 5.90 27.59 17.01
N PRO A 324 7.06 27.31 16.37
CA PRO A 324 7.22 27.64 14.97
C PRO A 324 6.25 26.81 14.10
N ASP A 325 5.58 27.50 13.19
CA ASP A 325 4.69 26.89 12.20
C ASP A 325 5.53 26.26 11.07
N ILE A 326 5.88 24.98 11.21
CA ILE A 326 6.79 24.27 10.31
C ILE A 326 6.27 24.30 8.86
N LEU A 327 5.00 23.97 8.66
CA LEU A 327 4.37 23.96 7.33
C LEU A 327 4.47 25.34 6.68
N LYS A 328 4.05 26.40 7.38
CA LYS A 328 4.10 27.76 6.84
C LYS A 328 5.53 28.22 6.58
N THR A 329 6.45 27.89 7.48
CA THR A 329 7.86 28.26 7.34
C THR A 329 8.46 27.70 6.05
N ILE A 330 8.19 26.42 5.74
CA ILE A 330 8.69 25.79 4.51
C ILE A 330 7.93 26.25 3.27
N ALA A 331 6.61 26.37 3.37
CA ALA A 331 5.75 26.83 2.29
C ALA A 331 6.05 28.26 1.83
N GLN A 332 6.61 29.11 2.70
CA GLN A 332 6.94 30.52 2.42
C GLN A 332 8.41 30.76 2.05
N LEU A 333 9.22 29.70 1.91
CA LEU A 333 10.60 29.87 1.45
C LEU A 333 10.66 30.51 0.06
N ARG A 334 11.48 31.54 -0.11
CA ARG A 334 11.69 32.19 -1.41
C ARG A 334 12.68 31.44 -2.31
N LYS A 335 13.61 30.69 -1.70
CA LYS A 335 14.63 29.89 -2.39
C LYS A 335 14.65 28.50 -1.76
N GLY A 336 14.67 27.46 -2.59
CA GLY A 336 14.71 26.08 -2.12
C GLY A 336 13.40 25.56 -1.50
N ARG A 337 12.27 26.26 -1.73
CA ARG A 337 10.93 25.72 -1.44
C ARG A 337 10.72 24.47 -2.28
N PRO A 338 10.24 23.35 -1.70
CA PRO A 338 9.83 22.20 -2.47
C PRO A 338 8.76 22.58 -3.51
N PRO A 339 8.83 22.06 -4.74
CA PRO A 339 7.79 22.22 -5.75
C PRO A 339 6.39 21.84 -5.23
N LEU A 340 6.30 20.79 -4.42
CA LEU A 340 5.05 20.37 -3.78
C LEU A 340 5.16 20.35 -2.25
N VAL A 341 4.34 21.17 -1.59
CA VAL A 341 4.20 21.27 -0.14
C VAL A 341 2.78 20.85 0.27
N VAL A 342 2.68 19.77 1.04
CA VAL A 342 1.43 19.16 1.49
C VAL A 342 1.30 19.29 3.00
N GLY A 343 0.20 19.86 3.48
CA GLY A 343 -0.13 19.92 4.91
C GLY A 343 -1.30 19.02 5.30
N PHE A 344 -1.40 18.71 6.58
CA PHE A 344 -2.56 18.01 7.15
C PHE A 344 -3.42 18.93 8.03
N ALA A 345 -4.71 18.67 8.05
CA ALA A 345 -5.68 19.28 8.95
C ALA A 345 -6.54 18.19 9.60
N ALA A 346 -6.71 18.28 10.92
CA ALA A 346 -7.66 17.47 11.66
C ALA A 346 -8.69 18.44 12.22
N GLU A 347 -9.93 18.32 11.78
CA GLU A 347 -11.02 19.23 12.18
C GLU A 347 -12.22 18.41 12.65
N THR A 348 -12.96 18.93 13.63
CA THR A 348 -14.17 18.29 14.16
C THR A 348 -15.46 18.86 13.57
N ASN A 349 -15.43 20.06 13.00
CA ASN A 349 -16.58 20.75 12.42
C ASN A 349 -16.15 21.51 11.16
N ASP A 350 -17.04 21.62 10.18
CA ASP A 350 -16.85 22.38 8.92
C ASP A 350 -15.46 22.17 8.27
N VAL A 351 -15.09 20.88 8.16
CA VAL A 351 -13.75 20.40 7.77
C VAL A 351 -13.23 21.07 6.49
N VAL A 352 -14.09 21.24 5.49
CA VAL A 352 -13.71 21.81 4.19
C VAL A 352 -13.45 23.32 4.28
N ALA A 353 -14.27 24.09 5.00
CA ALA A 353 -14.08 25.53 5.12
C ALA A 353 -12.79 25.87 5.90
N HIS A 354 -12.55 25.17 7.00
CA HIS A 354 -11.32 25.30 7.79
C HIS A 354 -10.08 24.92 6.99
N ALA A 355 -10.15 23.81 6.23
CA ALA A 355 -9.05 23.39 5.38
C ALA A 355 -8.76 24.40 4.25
N LYS A 356 -9.77 25.02 3.63
CA LYS A 356 -9.57 26.10 2.64
C LYS A 356 -8.86 27.30 3.24
N LYS A 357 -9.25 27.71 4.45
CA LYS A 357 -8.59 28.81 5.18
C LYS A 357 -7.14 28.46 5.50
N LYS A 358 -6.87 27.22 5.93
CA LYS A 358 -5.52 26.72 6.25
C LYS A 358 -4.62 26.64 5.01
N LEU A 359 -5.14 26.17 3.88
CA LEU A 359 -4.42 26.13 2.62
C LEU A 359 -3.87 27.52 2.26
N LYS A 360 -4.74 28.53 2.27
CA LYS A 360 -4.36 29.92 1.97
C LYS A 360 -3.43 30.54 3.02
N SER A 361 -3.71 30.36 4.31
CA SER A 361 -2.93 31.00 5.38
C SER A 361 -1.51 30.44 5.52
N LYS A 362 -1.35 29.13 5.27
CA LYS A 362 -0.06 28.44 5.34
C LYS A 362 0.74 28.57 4.05
N GLY A 363 0.08 28.79 2.91
CA GLY A 363 0.73 28.84 1.59
C GLY A 363 1.13 27.46 1.06
N ALA A 364 0.50 26.39 1.57
CA ALA A 364 0.70 25.04 1.09
C ALA A 364 0.05 24.88 -0.30
N ASP A 365 0.56 23.93 -1.08
CA ASP A 365 -0.04 23.59 -2.36
C ASP A 365 -1.28 22.73 -2.13
N TRP A 366 -1.18 21.75 -1.22
CA TRP A 366 -2.28 20.85 -0.84
C TRP A 366 -2.54 20.84 0.67
N ILE A 367 -3.81 20.66 1.05
CA ILE A 367 -4.21 20.32 2.41
C ILE A 367 -5.02 19.02 2.39
N VAL A 368 -4.58 18.05 3.17
CA VAL A 368 -5.29 16.81 3.45
C VAL A 368 -6.07 17.00 4.75
N ALA A 369 -7.40 17.10 4.64
CA ALA A 369 -8.27 17.35 5.77
C ALA A 369 -9.00 16.07 6.18
N ASN A 370 -8.85 15.70 7.45
CA ASN A 370 -9.48 14.52 8.03
C ASN A 370 -10.56 14.98 9.00
N ASP A 371 -11.72 14.34 8.93
CA ASP A 371 -12.76 14.53 9.94
C ASP A 371 -12.43 13.68 11.19
N VAL A 372 -12.22 14.34 12.33
CA VAL A 372 -11.91 13.68 13.61
C VAL A 372 -13.06 13.74 14.62
N SER A 373 -14.28 14.07 14.17
CA SER A 373 -15.49 14.22 15.00
C SER A 373 -16.09 12.91 15.52
N SER A 374 -15.66 11.75 15.01
CA SER A 374 -16.18 10.46 15.48
C SER A 374 -15.82 10.21 16.96
N PRO A 375 -16.75 9.70 17.80
CA PRO A 375 -16.50 9.40 19.23
C PRO A 375 -15.33 8.43 19.47
N ILE A 376 -14.93 7.70 18.43
CA ILE A 376 -13.82 6.75 18.42
C ILE A 376 -12.59 7.48 17.89
N GLY A 377 -11.74 7.97 18.81
CA GLY A 377 -10.61 8.87 18.56
C GLY A 377 -9.79 8.60 17.29
N VAL A 378 -10.01 9.43 16.27
CA VAL A 378 -9.43 9.30 14.92
C VAL A 378 -7.94 9.66 14.87
N MET A 379 -7.40 10.38 15.86
CA MET A 379 -5.95 10.60 15.94
C MET A 379 -5.15 9.30 16.21
N GLY A 380 -5.84 8.18 16.53
CA GLY A 380 -5.29 6.82 16.62
C GLY A 380 -5.96 5.78 15.72
N GLY A 381 -7.17 6.03 15.20
CA GLY A 381 -7.97 5.04 14.45
C GLY A 381 -7.37 4.51 13.15
N GLU A 382 -7.86 3.36 12.69
CA GLU A 382 -7.35 2.65 11.50
C GLU A 382 -7.89 3.20 10.17
N ARG A 383 -9.08 3.83 10.20
CA ARG A 383 -9.80 4.31 9.02
C ARG A 383 -10.10 5.81 9.10
N ASN A 384 -10.02 6.49 7.95
CA ASN A 384 -10.20 7.92 7.81
C ASN A 384 -11.05 8.24 6.57
N ALA A 385 -12.04 9.13 6.73
CA ALA A 385 -12.60 9.88 5.61
C ALA A 385 -11.76 11.16 5.41
N VAL A 386 -11.33 11.41 4.17
CA VAL A 386 -10.36 12.46 3.87
C VAL A 386 -10.84 13.32 2.70
N HIS A 387 -10.65 14.63 2.84
CA HIS A 387 -10.81 15.60 1.76
C HIS A 387 -9.44 16.10 1.33
N LEU A 388 -9.09 15.93 0.06
CA LEU A 388 -7.90 16.53 -0.52
C LEU A 388 -8.27 17.88 -1.13
N LEU A 389 -7.68 18.95 -0.63
CA LEU A 389 -7.83 20.30 -1.15
C LEU A 389 -6.59 20.68 -1.95
N THR A 390 -6.80 21.15 -3.17
CA THR A 390 -5.76 21.63 -4.09
C THR A 390 -6.20 22.95 -4.73
N SER A 391 -5.34 23.57 -5.55
CA SER A 391 -5.71 24.73 -6.36
C SER A 391 -6.83 24.44 -7.37
N ALA A 392 -6.98 23.17 -7.81
CA ALA A 392 -8.02 22.74 -8.74
C ALA A 392 -9.40 22.54 -8.07
N GLY A 393 -9.45 22.36 -6.76
CA GLY A 393 -10.70 22.14 -6.03
C GLY A 393 -10.56 21.19 -4.84
N VAL A 394 -11.72 20.69 -4.39
CA VAL A 394 -11.84 19.75 -3.27
C VAL A 394 -12.26 18.39 -3.80
N GLU A 395 -11.56 17.35 -3.38
CA GLU A 395 -11.90 15.98 -3.71
C GLU A 395 -12.12 15.17 -2.43
N SER A 396 -13.32 14.60 -2.28
CA SER A 396 -13.72 13.82 -1.11
C SER A 396 -13.50 12.34 -1.38
N TRP A 397 -12.81 11.66 -0.46
CA TRP A 397 -12.57 10.23 -0.57
C TRP A 397 -13.45 9.45 0.40
N PRO A 398 -13.85 8.20 0.04
CA PRO A 398 -14.55 7.34 0.97
C PRO A 398 -13.68 7.02 2.17
N GLU A 399 -14.29 6.45 3.21
CA GLU A 399 -13.57 6.00 4.39
C GLU A 399 -12.59 4.86 4.00
N MET A 400 -11.30 5.10 4.20
CA MET A 400 -10.21 4.19 3.80
C MET A 400 -9.23 4.00 4.95
N SER A 401 -8.44 2.93 4.91
CA SER A 401 -7.33 2.74 5.84
C SER A 401 -6.26 3.82 5.67
N LYS A 402 -5.48 4.08 6.74
CA LYS A 402 -4.35 5.03 6.68
C LYS A 402 -3.33 4.68 5.58
N THR A 403 -3.14 3.40 5.29
CA THR A 403 -2.27 2.90 4.23
C THR A 403 -2.84 3.23 2.84
N GLU A 404 -4.13 2.99 2.59
CA GLU A 404 -4.78 3.35 1.33
C GLU A 404 -4.77 4.87 1.09
N VAL A 405 -5.06 5.67 2.13
CA VAL A 405 -4.94 7.14 2.07
C VAL A 405 -3.51 7.53 1.70
N ALA A 406 -2.49 6.95 2.36
CA ALA A 406 -1.10 7.27 2.09
C ALA A 406 -0.69 6.93 0.64
N ILE A 407 -1.06 5.74 0.15
CA ILE A 407 -0.80 5.33 -1.24
C ILE A 407 -1.45 6.34 -2.19
N ARG A 408 -2.72 6.69 -1.97
CA ARG A 408 -3.46 7.60 -2.86
C ARG A 408 -2.87 9.02 -2.87
N ILE A 409 -2.45 9.54 -1.72
CA ILE A 409 -1.78 10.85 -1.61
C ILE A 409 -0.46 10.83 -2.39
N VAL A 410 0.39 9.84 -2.15
CA VAL A 410 1.73 9.80 -2.75
C VAL A 410 1.66 9.53 -4.26
N THR A 411 0.75 8.66 -4.72
CA THR A 411 0.52 8.46 -6.16
C THR A 411 0.07 9.74 -6.85
N ARG A 412 -0.83 10.50 -6.23
CA ARG A 412 -1.21 11.82 -6.74
C ARG A 412 -0.05 12.79 -6.75
N ALA A 413 0.73 12.83 -5.68
CA ALA A 413 1.88 13.72 -5.56
C ALA A 413 2.92 13.44 -6.66
N ALA A 414 3.15 12.17 -6.98
CA ALA A 414 4.00 11.76 -8.09
C ALA A 414 3.48 12.23 -9.45
N ALA A 415 2.19 12.02 -9.73
CA ALA A 415 1.58 12.47 -10.98
C ALA A 415 1.65 14.01 -11.12
N HIS A 416 1.38 14.74 -10.04
CA HIS A 416 1.46 16.20 -10.04
C HIS A 416 2.88 16.71 -10.29
N LEU A 417 3.88 16.11 -9.64
CA LEU A 417 5.29 16.46 -9.85
C LEU A 417 5.74 16.17 -11.29
N ALA A 418 5.25 15.07 -11.89
CA ALA A 418 5.53 14.77 -13.30
C ALA A 418 4.96 15.85 -14.24
N THR A 419 3.75 16.35 -13.97
CA THR A 419 3.17 17.48 -14.73
C THR A 419 4.02 18.74 -14.55
N LEU A 420 4.40 19.11 -13.32
CA LEU A 420 5.25 20.28 -13.07
C LEU A 420 6.60 20.21 -13.81
N LYS A 421 7.22 19.03 -13.86
CA LYS A 421 8.48 18.83 -14.58
C LYS A 421 8.33 18.96 -16.10
N ARG A 422 7.18 18.55 -16.65
CA ARG A 422 6.86 18.74 -18.07
C ARG A 422 6.64 20.21 -18.40
N ASP A 423 5.81 20.90 -17.62
CA ASP A 423 5.48 22.31 -17.83
C ASP A 423 6.71 23.23 -17.70
N ALA A 424 7.74 22.79 -16.96
CA ALA A 424 9.01 23.52 -16.84
C ALA A 424 10.03 23.22 -17.96
N ALA A 425 9.80 22.16 -18.75
CA ALA A 425 10.65 21.76 -19.87
C ALA A 425 10.16 22.32 -21.23
N GLU A 426 8.88 22.71 -21.29
CA GLU A 426 8.27 23.52 -22.35
C GLU A 426 8.54 25.02 -22.11
#